data_AF-A0A4R0JCG0-F1
#
_entry.id   AF-A0A4R0JCG0-F1
#
_cell.length_a   1.000
_cell.length_b   1.000
_cell.length_c   1.000
_cell.angle_alpha   90.00
_cell.angle_beta   90.00
_cell.angle_gamma   90.00
#
_symmetry.space_group_name_H-M   'P 1'
#
loop_
_entity.id
_entity.type
_entity.pdbx_description
1 polymer ?
#
loop_
_entity_poly.entity_id
_entity_poly.type
_entity_poly.pdbx_seq_one_letter_code
_entity_poly.pdbx_strand_id
1 'polypeptide(L)'
;MLNRIHEARKNQSGFTLIELLMVIVILGVLAGIVVFAVGGITDTGKASACKADVKNVEIASEAYYAKYGAYAADIDKLLVSATPDKGFLKEKPSTTNGYTITYSSTGAVTATGACTVS
;
A
#
# COMPACT_ATOMS: atom_id res chain seq x y z
N MET A 1 35.03 -44.59 33.33
CA MET A 1 34.13 -43.93 32.35
C MET A 1 33.76 -42.48 32.71
N LEU A 2 34.04 -41.97 33.91
CA LEU A 2 33.66 -40.60 34.35
C LEU A 2 34.56 -39.46 33.82
N ASN A 3 35.73 -39.75 33.24
CA ASN A 3 36.68 -38.71 32.78
C ASN A 3 36.29 -38.01 31.47
N ARG A 4 35.37 -38.55 30.67
CA ARG A 4 35.00 -37.95 29.36
C ARG A 4 33.99 -36.80 29.46
N ILE A 5 33.34 -36.62 30.63
CA ILE A 5 32.32 -35.58 30.83
C ILE A 5 32.97 -34.20 31.10
N HIS A 6 34.19 -34.15 31.63
CA HIS A 6 34.91 -32.89 31.90
C HIS A 6 35.50 -32.24 30.63
N GLU A 7 35.84 -33.01 29.59
CA GLU A 7 36.28 -32.44 28.31
C GLU A 7 35.13 -31.73 27.56
N ALA A 8 33.91 -32.25 27.64
CA ALA A 8 32.75 -31.67 26.96
C ALA A 8 32.36 -30.27 27.48
N ARG A 9 32.69 -29.95 28.74
CA ARG A 9 32.42 -28.63 29.35
C ARG A 9 33.49 -27.58 29.06
N LYS A 10 34.69 -28.00 28.62
CA LYS A 10 35.80 -27.07 28.31
C LYS A 10 35.65 -26.37 26.95
N ASN A 11 34.77 -26.88 26.09
CA ASN A 11 34.44 -26.32 24.77
C ASN A 11 33.17 -25.45 24.75
N GLN A 12 32.62 -25.10 25.92
CA GLN A 12 31.54 -24.10 25.98
C GLN A 12 32.17 -22.69 26.04
N SER A 13 32.65 -22.20 24.91
CA SER A 13 33.03 -20.80 24.75
C SER A 13 31.77 -19.93 24.87
N GLY A 14 31.65 -19.18 25.95
CA GLY A 14 30.58 -18.18 26.11
C GLY A 14 30.80 -16.99 25.18
N PHE A 15 29.70 -16.35 24.76
CA PHE A 15 29.75 -15.06 24.07
C PHE A 15 30.46 -14.02 24.94
N THR A 16 31.34 -13.25 24.33
CA THR A 16 31.99 -12.14 25.02
C THR A 16 31.00 -10.98 25.19
N LEU A 17 31.11 -10.23 26.29
CA LEU A 17 30.29 -9.03 26.49
C LEU A 17 30.48 -8.00 25.37
N ILE A 18 31.68 -7.94 24.79
CA ILE A 18 31.97 -7.03 23.68
C ILE A 18 31.27 -7.45 22.37
N GLU A 19 31.13 -8.75 22.10
CA GLU A 19 30.35 -9.25 20.96
C GLU A 19 28.88 -8.87 21.07
N LEU A 20 28.29 -8.97 22.26
CA LEU A 20 26.89 -8.58 22.44
C LEU A 20 26.72 -7.05 22.40
N LEU A 21 27.68 -6.29 22.95
CA LEU A 21 27.69 -4.83 22.94
C LEU A 21 27.77 -4.27 21.51
N MET A 22 28.69 -4.75 20.68
CA MET A 22 28.81 -4.24 19.31
C MET A 22 27.55 -4.54 18.47
N VAL A 23 26.88 -5.67 18.72
CA VAL A 23 25.66 -6.05 17.99
C VAL A 23 24.52 -5.09 18.32
N ILE A 24 24.27 -4.79 19.60
CA ILE A 24 23.18 -3.86 19.96
C ILE A 24 23.49 -2.43 19.47
N VAL A 25 24.77 -2.05 19.40
CA VAL A 25 25.17 -0.76 18.81
C VAL A 25 24.84 -0.73 17.32
N ILE A 26 25.22 -1.76 16.56
CA ILE A 26 24.91 -1.84 15.12
C ILE A 26 23.39 -1.88 14.91
N LEU A 27 22.65 -2.68 15.69
CA LEU A 27 21.19 -2.74 15.61
C LEU A 27 20.53 -1.41 15.95
N GLY A 28 21.05 -0.66 16.93
CA GLY A 28 20.56 0.67 17.27
C GLY A 28 20.75 1.68 16.14
N VAL A 29 21.92 1.68 15.50
CA VAL A 29 22.19 2.54 14.33
C VAL A 29 21.29 2.18 13.15
N LEU A 30 21.16 0.90 12.81
CA LEU A 30 20.32 0.44 11.72
C LEU A 30 18.84 0.76 11.96
N ALA A 31 18.34 0.52 13.17
CA ALA A 31 16.96 0.85 13.54
C ALA A 31 16.66 2.34 13.38
N GLY A 32 17.60 3.23 13.77
CA GLY A 32 17.46 4.67 13.61
C GLY A 32 17.30 5.10 12.14
N ILE A 33 18.13 4.56 11.24
CA ILE A 33 18.08 4.90 9.79
C ILE A 33 16.76 4.43 9.16
N VAL A 34 16.29 3.22 9.52
CA VAL A 34 15.06 2.63 8.94
C VAL A 34 13.83 3.48 9.24
N VAL A 35 13.70 4.04 10.45
CA VAL A 35 12.53 4.85 10.82
C VAL A 35 12.38 6.08 9.91
N PHE A 36 13.47 6.81 9.65
CA PHE A 36 13.43 7.97 8.76
C PHE A 36 13.18 7.58 7.30
N ALA A 37 13.67 6.42 6.86
CA ALA A 37 13.49 5.95 5.48
C ALA A 37 12.04 5.53 5.16
N VAL A 38 11.31 4.94 6.12
CA VAL A 38 9.96 4.39 5.87
C VAL A 38 8.87 5.47 5.78
N GLY A 39 9.02 6.59 6.49
CA GLY A 39 8.01 7.65 6.55
C GLY A 39 7.53 8.14 5.17
N GLY A 40 8.45 8.51 4.28
CA GLY A 40 8.11 9.07 2.96
C GLY A 40 7.63 8.07 1.90
N ILE A 41 7.92 6.77 2.09
CA ILE A 41 7.49 5.71 1.16
C ILE A 41 5.98 5.55 1.20
N THR A 42 5.38 5.66 2.39
CA THR A 42 3.93 5.48 2.56
C THR A 42 3.12 6.56 1.84
N ASP A 43 3.58 7.81 1.87
CA ASP A 43 2.89 8.93 1.22
C ASP A 43 3.00 8.87 -0.31
N THR A 44 4.16 8.49 -0.83
CA THR A 44 4.36 8.26 -2.27
C THR A 44 3.54 7.07 -2.78
N GLY A 45 3.42 6.02 -1.96
CA GLY A 45 2.57 4.86 -2.24
C GLY A 45 1.09 5.26 -2.34
N LYS A 46 0.58 6.04 -1.37
CA LYS A 46 -0.80 6.54 -1.40
C LYS A 46 -1.07 7.45 -2.60
N ALA A 47 -0.15 8.34 -2.94
CA ALA A 47 -0.29 9.22 -4.11
C ALA A 47 -0.33 8.42 -5.43
N SER A 48 0.49 7.37 -5.54
CA SER A 48 0.51 6.49 -6.72
C SER A 48 -0.77 5.66 -6.83
N ALA A 49 -1.25 5.10 -5.72
CA ALA A 49 -2.53 4.39 -5.67
C ALA A 49 -3.71 5.30 -6.06
N CYS A 50 -3.73 6.53 -5.53
CA CYS A 50 -4.74 7.54 -5.85
C CYS A 50 -4.79 7.84 -7.35
N LYS A 51 -3.65 8.07 -7.99
CA LYS A 51 -3.59 8.30 -9.46
C LYS A 51 -4.04 7.08 -10.26
N ALA A 52 -3.68 5.88 -9.84
CA ALA A 52 -4.11 4.64 -10.50
C ALA A 52 -5.62 4.46 -10.40
N ASP A 53 -6.20 4.69 -9.22
CA ASP A 53 -7.64 4.59 -9.01
C ASP A 53 -8.43 5.63 -9.81
N VAL A 54 -7.97 6.89 -9.85
CA VAL A 54 -8.57 7.92 -10.72
C VAL A 54 -8.57 7.44 -12.17
N LYS A 55 -7.43 6.93 -12.65
CA LYS A 55 -7.31 6.47 -14.02
C LYS A 55 -8.23 5.28 -14.32
N ASN A 56 -8.37 4.36 -13.38
CA ASN A 56 -9.27 3.21 -13.53
C ASN A 56 -10.75 3.67 -13.63
N VAL A 57 -11.15 4.66 -12.83
CA VAL A 57 -12.51 5.22 -12.88
C VAL A 57 -12.74 5.99 -14.18
N GLU A 58 -11.75 6.77 -14.67
CA GLU A 58 -11.82 7.45 -15.97
C GLU A 58 -12.02 6.44 -17.11
N ILE A 59 -11.19 5.39 -17.17
CA ILE A 59 -11.28 4.36 -18.20
C ILE A 59 -12.65 3.67 -18.16
N ALA A 60 -13.17 3.36 -16.97
CA ALA A 60 -14.50 2.78 -16.83
C ALA A 60 -15.62 3.74 -17.28
N SER A 61 -15.48 5.03 -16.97
CA SER A 61 -16.40 6.09 -17.40
C SER A 61 -16.42 6.24 -18.93
N GLU A 62 -15.24 6.26 -19.56
CA GLU A 62 -15.10 6.31 -21.02
C GLU A 62 -15.65 5.05 -21.68
N ALA A 63 -15.40 3.86 -21.12
CA ALA A 63 -15.97 2.61 -21.61
C ALA A 63 -17.50 2.60 -21.53
N TYR A 64 -18.06 3.14 -20.44
CA TYR A 64 -19.51 3.30 -20.28
C TYR A 64 -20.08 4.24 -21.33
N TYR A 65 -19.44 5.39 -21.56
CA TYR A 65 -19.84 6.33 -22.62
C TYR A 65 -19.77 5.68 -24.01
N ALA A 66 -18.68 4.96 -24.32
CA ALA A 66 -18.52 4.29 -25.60
C ALA A 66 -19.60 3.23 -25.88
N LYS A 67 -20.11 2.55 -24.84
CA LYS A 67 -21.14 1.51 -24.98
C LYS A 67 -22.56 2.06 -24.97
N TYR A 68 -22.83 3.12 -24.21
CA TYR A 68 -24.20 3.60 -23.94
C TYR A 68 -24.49 5.00 -24.47
N GLY A 69 -23.50 5.71 -25.02
CA GLY A 69 -23.65 7.04 -25.60
C GLY A 69 -23.86 8.17 -24.57
N ALA A 70 -23.75 7.86 -23.29
CA ALA A 70 -23.88 8.80 -22.18
C ALA A 70 -22.99 8.35 -21.03
N TYR A 71 -22.51 9.29 -20.21
CA TYR A 71 -21.80 8.97 -18.99
C TYR A 71 -22.73 8.38 -17.95
N ALA A 72 -22.16 7.60 -17.02
CA ALA A 72 -22.90 7.05 -15.90
C ALA A 72 -23.39 8.20 -15.00
N ALA A 73 -24.54 8.04 -14.34
CA ALA A 73 -25.07 9.08 -13.46
C ALA A 73 -24.26 9.22 -12.16
N ASP A 74 -23.63 8.12 -11.73
CA ASP A 74 -22.87 8.00 -10.51
C ASP A 74 -21.87 6.84 -10.64
N ILE A 75 -20.95 6.72 -9.69
CA ILE A 75 -19.91 5.67 -9.69
C ILE A 75 -20.49 4.27 -9.48
N ASP A 76 -21.66 4.13 -8.84
CA ASP A 76 -22.29 2.83 -8.60
C ASP A 76 -22.80 2.23 -9.91
N LYS A 77 -23.24 3.06 -10.87
CA LYS A 77 -23.56 2.60 -12.23
C LYS A 77 -22.35 2.14 -13.04
N LEU A 78 -21.14 2.44 -12.59
CA LEU A 78 -19.93 1.86 -13.16
C LEU A 78 -19.56 0.53 -12.48
N LEU A 79 -20.13 0.18 -11.32
CA LEU A 79 -19.79 -1.06 -10.62
C LEU A 79 -20.50 -2.28 -11.21
N VAL A 80 -19.73 -3.35 -11.43
CA VAL A 80 -20.24 -4.66 -11.87
C VAL A 80 -21.17 -5.28 -10.82
N SER A 81 -20.90 -5.08 -9.54
CA SER A 81 -21.76 -5.60 -8.46
C SER A 81 -23.14 -4.94 -8.41
N ALA A 82 -23.23 -3.66 -8.76
CA ALA A 82 -24.48 -2.90 -8.78
C ALA A 82 -25.19 -3.00 -10.14
N THR A 83 -24.44 -3.18 -11.23
CA THR A 83 -24.96 -3.30 -12.60
C THR A 83 -24.21 -4.40 -13.37
N PRO A 84 -24.56 -5.68 -13.21
CA PRO A 84 -23.80 -6.80 -13.79
C PRO A 84 -23.58 -6.71 -15.31
N ASP A 85 -24.54 -6.17 -16.05
CA ASP A 85 -24.48 -6.09 -17.52
C ASP A 85 -23.87 -4.78 -18.05
N LYS A 86 -23.73 -3.78 -17.18
CA LYS A 86 -23.35 -2.39 -17.55
C LYS A 86 -22.15 -1.83 -16.78
N GLY A 87 -21.68 -2.53 -15.76
CA GLY A 87 -20.53 -2.13 -14.96
C GLY A 87 -19.21 -2.42 -15.65
N PHE A 88 -18.25 -1.52 -15.43
CA PHE A 88 -16.88 -1.60 -15.93
C PHE A 88 -15.83 -1.52 -14.80
N LEU A 89 -16.25 -1.22 -13.57
CA LEU A 89 -15.45 -1.27 -12.35
C LEU A 89 -15.82 -2.49 -11.53
N LYS A 90 -14.81 -3.26 -11.13
CA LYS A 90 -15.02 -4.41 -10.24
C LYS A 90 -15.36 -3.98 -8.81
N GLU A 91 -14.74 -2.90 -8.36
CA GLU A 91 -14.89 -2.35 -7.02
C GLU A 91 -14.66 -0.85 -7.04
N LYS A 92 -15.27 -0.15 -6.07
CA LYS A 92 -15.05 1.29 -5.89
C LYS A 92 -13.66 1.53 -5.27
N PRO A 93 -12.98 2.63 -5.62
CA PRO A 93 -11.75 3.02 -4.93
C PRO A 93 -11.94 3.11 -3.42
N SER A 94 -10.93 2.67 -2.67
CA SER A 94 -10.97 2.67 -1.20
C SER A 94 -10.77 4.08 -0.65
N THR A 95 -11.69 4.54 0.19
CA THR A 95 -11.60 5.81 0.92
C THR A 95 -10.66 5.75 2.13
N THR A 96 -10.20 4.56 2.51
CA THR A 96 -9.38 4.34 3.72
C THR A 96 -7.91 4.72 3.50
N ASN A 97 -7.48 4.94 2.25
CA ASN A 97 -6.08 5.16 1.88
C ASN A 97 -5.64 6.63 1.93
N GLY A 98 -6.39 7.50 2.60
CA GLY A 98 -6.05 8.93 2.74
C GLY A 98 -6.34 9.78 1.50
N TYR A 99 -7.14 9.26 0.56
CA TYR A 99 -7.69 10.02 -0.55
C TYR A 99 -9.14 9.62 -0.79
N THR A 100 -9.90 10.54 -1.38
CA THR A 100 -11.29 10.33 -1.81
C THR A 100 -11.40 10.63 -3.30
N ILE A 101 -12.10 9.77 -4.02
CA ILE A 101 -12.42 9.95 -5.43
C ILE A 101 -13.91 10.29 -5.54
N THR A 102 -14.21 11.32 -6.31
CA THR A 102 -15.56 11.76 -6.62
C THR A 102 -15.79 11.67 -8.12
N TYR A 103 -16.97 11.20 -8.49
CA TYR A 103 -17.39 11.02 -9.87
C TYR A 103 -18.60 11.91 -10.16
N SER A 104 -18.58 12.60 -11.30
CA SER A 104 -19.69 13.42 -11.79
C SER A 104 -20.42 12.71 -12.94
N SER A 105 -21.72 12.98 -13.08
CA SER A 105 -22.53 12.51 -14.21
C SER A 105 -22.09 13.05 -15.58
N THR A 106 -21.18 14.01 -15.59
CA THR A 106 -20.50 14.51 -16.79
C THR A 106 -19.27 13.69 -17.19
N GLY A 107 -18.98 12.60 -16.48
CA GLY A 107 -17.81 11.76 -16.70
C GLY A 107 -16.53 12.27 -16.03
N ALA A 108 -16.59 13.40 -15.32
CA ALA A 108 -15.44 13.97 -14.62
C ALA A 108 -15.09 13.15 -13.37
N VAL A 109 -13.81 12.88 -13.18
CA VAL A 109 -13.26 12.14 -12.04
C VAL A 109 -12.29 13.05 -11.31
N THR A 110 -12.58 13.34 -10.04
CA THR A 110 -11.75 14.22 -9.21
C THR A 110 -11.24 13.46 -7.99
N ALA A 111 -10.05 13.80 -7.51
CA ALA A 111 -9.49 13.24 -6.29
C ALA A 111 -9.00 14.32 -5.33
N THR A 112 -9.18 14.07 -4.03
CA THR A 112 -8.70 14.92 -2.92
C THR A 112 -7.97 14.07 -1.88
N GLY A 113 -6.90 14.59 -1.27
CA GLY A 113 -6.12 13.93 -0.22
C GLY A 113 -4.69 13.62 -0.67
N ALA A 114 -4.30 12.34 -0.68
CA ALA A 114 -2.97 11.89 -1.09
C ALA A 114 -2.59 12.22 -2.55
N CYS A 115 -3.57 12.46 -3.41
CA CYS A 115 -3.37 13.12 -4.69
C CYS A 115 -4.49 14.12 -4.95
N THR A 116 -4.18 15.18 -5.70
CA THR A 116 -5.16 16.16 -6.17
C THR A 116 -5.26 16.06 -7.67
N VAL A 117 -6.44 15.72 -8.16
CA VAL A 117 -6.78 15.67 -9.59
C VAL A 117 -8.12 16.39 -9.73
N SER A 118 -8.18 17.37 -10.62
CA SER A 118 -9.34 18.23 -10.85
C SER A 118 -9.84 18.08 -12.27
#